data_AF-A0A9X1KPW6-F1
#
_entry.id   AF-A0A9X1KPW6-F1
#
_cell.length_a   1.000
_cell.length_b   1.000
_cell.length_c   1.000
_cell.angle_alpha   90.00
_cell.angle_beta   90.00
_cell.angle_gamma   90.00
#
_symmetry.space_group_name_H-M   'P 1'
#
loop_
_entity.id
_entity.type
_entity.pdbx_description
1 polymer ?
#
loop_
_entity_poly.entity_id
_entity_poly.type
_entity_poly.pdbx_seq_one_letter_code
_entity_poly.pdbx_strand_id
1 'polypeptide(L)'
;MIKTKLAFTVFLILSLIIFPYYIFFLQSDFFSSIVPGWNTTIVSDQIISNFIKFIALFITTICYWKLLKIDNKISFKKFFIHFALTIPSVFIGRISLYELVPFGSLTPENFTNRIQIIVTITICLNILFFIGQIIFWKFYLKAKSNFLKLKRENFNISN
;
A
#
# COMPACT_ATOMS: atom_id res chain seq x y z
N MET A 1 -11.51 1.70 19.79
CA MET A 1 -12.08 2.08 18.47
C MET A 1 -11.30 3.28 17.96
N ILE A 2 -11.16 3.43 16.64
CA ILE A 2 -10.39 4.53 16.00
C ILE A 2 -11.36 5.37 15.18
N LYS A 3 -11.13 6.69 15.12
CA LYS A 3 -11.88 7.59 14.23
C LYS A 3 -11.58 7.23 12.77
N THR A 4 -12.62 7.04 11.96
CA THR A 4 -12.47 6.74 10.52
C THR A 4 -11.64 7.80 9.79
N LYS A 5 -11.71 9.06 10.24
CA LYS A 5 -10.89 10.17 9.72
C LYS A 5 -9.39 9.87 9.83
N LEU A 6 -8.94 9.31 10.95
CA LEU A 6 -7.53 8.96 11.15
C LEU A 6 -7.11 7.86 10.18
N ALA A 7 -7.92 6.81 10.04
CA ALA A 7 -7.65 5.73 9.11
C ALA A 7 -7.54 6.24 7.66
N PHE A 8 -8.48 7.10 7.24
CA PHE A 8 -8.43 7.76 5.94
C PHE A 8 -7.15 8.58 5.75
N THR A 9 -6.79 9.43 6.72
CA THR A 9 -5.58 10.27 6.63
C THR A 9 -4.31 9.42 6.54
N VAL A 10 -4.21 8.32 7.30
CA VAL A 10 -3.05 7.42 7.23
C VAL A 10 -2.90 6.81 5.84
N PHE A 11 -3.97 6.26 5.27
CA PHE A 11 -3.91 5.65 3.94
C PHE A 11 -3.70 6.68 2.83
N LEU A 12 -4.21 7.90 2.99
CA LEU A 12 -3.93 9.01 2.08
C LEU A 12 -2.45 9.41 2.10
N ILE A 13 -1.84 9.49 3.29
CA ILE A 13 -0.40 9.75 3.43
C ILE A 13 0.41 8.61 2.79
N LEU A 14 0.06 7.34 3.06
CA LEU A 14 0.72 6.19 2.41
C LEU A 14 0.61 6.26 0.88
N SER A 15 -0.54 6.66 0.35
CA SER A 15 -0.74 6.81 -1.09
C SER A 15 0.16 7.91 -1.67
N LEU A 16 0.28 9.06 -0.99
CA LEU A 16 1.13 10.19 -1.40
C LEU A 16 2.63 9.83 -1.36
N ILE A 17 3.03 9.01 -0.40
CA ILE A 17 4.39 8.48 -0.30
C ILE A 17 4.73 7.62 -1.53
N ILE A 18 3.81 6.78 -2.00
CA ILE A 18 4.04 5.97 -3.22
C ILE A 18 4.01 6.82 -4.48
N PHE A 19 3.02 7.68 -4.60
CA PHE A 19 2.91 8.59 -5.72
C PHE A 19 2.30 9.92 -5.24
N PRO A 20 2.95 11.07 -5.47
CA PRO A 20 4.05 11.27 -6.42
C PRO A 20 5.45 10.94 -5.87
N TYR A 21 5.63 10.78 -4.56
CA TYR A 21 6.97 10.87 -3.95
C TYR A 21 7.94 9.76 -4.40
N TYR A 22 7.60 8.47 -4.24
CA TYR A 22 8.51 7.39 -4.65
C TYR A 22 8.78 7.36 -6.15
N ILE A 23 7.73 7.52 -6.97
CA ILE A 23 7.86 7.39 -8.43
C ILE A 23 8.64 8.56 -9.05
N PHE A 24 8.38 9.82 -8.65
CA PHE A 24 9.03 10.98 -9.29
C PHE A 24 10.34 11.42 -8.63
N PHE A 25 10.48 11.27 -7.31
CA PHE A 25 11.64 11.83 -6.60
C PHE A 25 12.73 10.80 -6.30
N LEU A 26 12.38 9.51 -6.19
CA LEU A 26 13.31 8.50 -5.67
C LEU A 26 13.71 7.42 -6.68
N GLN A 27 12.92 7.19 -7.73
CA GLN A 27 13.20 6.16 -8.75
C GLN A 27 13.57 6.71 -10.12
N SER A 28 13.59 8.03 -10.27
CA SER A 28 13.98 8.67 -11.53
C SER A 28 15.04 9.71 -11.27
N ASP A 29 16.08 9.71 -12.12
CA ASP A 29 17.05 10.80 -12.21
C ASP A 29 16.44 12.10 -12.81
N PHE A 30 15.11 12.21 -12.82
CA PHE A 30 14.37 13.27 -13.48
C PHE A 30 14.73 14.66 -12.96
N PHE A 31 15.07 14.76 -11.66
CA PHE A 31 15.50 16.00 -11.02
C PHE A 31 17.02 16.10 -10.84
N SER A 32 17.78 15.01 -11.01
CA SER A 32 19.24 14.97 -10.83
C SER A 32 20.01 15.00 -12.16
N SER A 33 19.35 14.81 -13.31
CA SER A 33 20.01 14.82 -14.61
C SER A 33 20.41 16.24 -15.04
N ILE A 34 21.68 16.41 -15.42
CA ILE A 34 22.28 17.67 -15.92
C ILE A 34 21.48 18.28 -17.08
N VAL A 35 20.87 17.43 -17.92
CA VAL A 35 19.89 17.83 -18.94
C VAL A 35 18.59 17.08 -18.66
N PRO A 36 17.52 17.78 -18.23
CA PRO A 36 16.22 17.15 -17.96
C PRO A 36 15.74 16.34 -19.17
N GLY A 37 15.52 15.04 -19.00
CA GLY A 37 14.93 14.18 -20.03
C GLY A 37 15.88 13.49 -21.00
N TRP A 38 17.21 13.67 -20.90
CA TRP A 38 18.16 13.06 -21.85
C TRP A 38 18.70 11.69 -21.43
N ASN A 39 18.77 11.42 -20.11
CA ASN A 39 19.29 10.16 -19.58
C ASN A 39 18.58 9.76 -18.27
N THR A 40 17.25 9.62 -18.31
CA THR A 40 16.51 9.06 -17.18
C THR A 40 16.66 7.55 -17.17
N THR A 41 17.43 6.99 -16.21
CA THR A 41 17.44 5.54 -15.98
C THR A 41 16.14 5.13 -15.29
N ILE A 42 15.13 4.82 -16.10
CA ILE A 42 13.83 4.35 -15.62
C ILE A 42 13.97 2.85 -15.36
N VAL A 43 14.06 2.45 -14.08
CA VAL A 43 13.95 1.03 -13.71
C VAL A 43 12.48 0.61 -13.84
N SER A 44 12.12 0.17 -15.04
CA SER A 44 10.73 -0.10 -15.48
C SER A 44 9.94 -0.96 -14.50
N ASP A 45 10.54 -2.04 -14.02
CA ASP A 45 9.82 -3.08 -13.29
C ASP A 45 9.40 -2.62 -11.88
N GLN A 46 10.25 -1.81 -11.23
CA GLN A 46 9.93 -1.27 -9.91
C GLN A 46 8.87 -0.18 -9.98
N ILE A 47 8.90 0.64 -11.03
CA ILE A 47 7.89 1.69 -11.27
C ILE A 47 6.53 1.05 -11.54
N ILE A 48 6.46 0.02 -12.39
CA ILE A 48 5.22 -0.71 -12.66
C ILE A 48 4.67 -1.33 -11.36
N SER A 49 5.53 -2.00 -10.58
CA SER A 49 5.13 -2.60 -9.30
C SER A 49 4.57 -1.55 -8.31
N ASN A 50 5.28 -0.42 -8.15
CA ASN A 50 4.85 0.67 -7.28
C ASN A 50 3.57 1.33 -7.78
N PHE A 51 3.39 1.45 -9.09
CA PHE A 51 2.17 1.99 -9.69
C PHE A 51 0.95 1.09 -9.45
N ILE A 52 1.10 -0.24 -9.56
CA ILE A 52 0.04 -1.19 -9.21
C ILE A 52 -0.34 -1.06 -7.72
N LYS A 53 0.65 -0.96 -6.83
CA LYS A 53 0.42 -0.74 -5.39
C LYS A 53 -0.27 0.59 -5.14
N PHE A 54 0.11 1.64 -5.85
CA PHE A 54 -0.54 2.95 -5.78
C PHE A 54 -2.01 2.86 -6.17
N ILE A 55 -2.35 2.22 -7.29
CA ILE A 55 -3.75 2.06 -7.71
C ILE A 55 -4.57 1.35 -6.61
N ALA A 56 -4.04 0.26 -6.06
CA ALA A 56 -4.70 -0.48 -4.99
C ALA A 56 -4.91 0.40 -3.73
N LEU A 57 -3.90 1.18 -3.33
CA LEU A 57 -3.97 2.10 -2.20
C LEU A 57 -4.90 3.29 -2.45
N PHE A 58 -4.95 3.78 -3.68
CA PHE A 58 -5.86 4.84 -4.07
C PHE A 58 -7.32 4.37 -3.97
N ILE A 59 -7.61 3.17 -4.47
CA ILE A 59 -8.94 2.54 -4.33
C ILE A 59 -9.31 2.39 -2.85
N THR A 60 -8.39 1.91 -2.01
CA THR A 60 -8.69 1.76 -0.57
C THR A 60 -8.86 3.09 0.15
N THR A 61 -8.10 4.12 -0.24
CA THR A 61 -8.27 5.48 0.25
C THR A 61 -9.66 6.02 -0.09
N ILE A 62 -10.15 5.81 -1.32
CA ILE A 62 -11.52 6.15 -1.72
C ILE A 62 -12.56 5.38 -0.89
N CYS A 63 -12.32 4.10 -0.61
CA CYS A 63 -13.22 3.29 0.21
C CYS A 63 -13.27 3.79 1.66
N TYR A 64 -12.12 4.15 2.25
CA TYR A 64 -12.07 4.77 3.58
C TYR A 64 -12.78 6.13 3.60
N TRP A 65 -12.66 6.93 2.53
CA TRP A 65 -13.42 8.17 2.40
C TRP A 65 -14.93 7.93 2.35
N LYS A 66 -15.39 6.89 1.65
CA LYS A 66 -16.80 6.49 1.66
C LYS A 66 -17.24 5.98 3.02
N LEU A 67 -16.40 5.22 3.73
CA LEU A 67 -16.67 4.77 5.10
C LEU A 67 -16.80 5.93 6.07
N LEU A 68 -16.01 6.99 5.92
CA LEU A 68 -16.09 8.20 6.74
C LEU A 68 -17.50 8.81 6.74
N LYS A 69 -18.23 8.70 5.61
CA LYS A 69 -19.60 9.20 5.47
C LYS A 69 -20.66 8.27 6.07
N ILE A 70 -20.30 7.01 6.31
CA ILE A 70 -21.21 5.96 6.80
C ILE A 70 -21.06 5.76 8.30
N ASP A 71 -19.81 5.66 8.77
CA ASP A 71 -19.48 5.38 10.16
C ASP A 71 -18.26 6.18 10.58
N ASN A 72 -18.39 6.92 11.69
CA ASN A 72 -17.31 7.72 12.25
C ASN A 72 -16.28 6.88 13.02
N LYS A 73 -16.59 5.60 13.31
CA LYS A 73 -15.71 4.73 14.09
C LYS A 73 -15.42 3.44 13.33
N ILE A 74 -14.15 3.02 13.37
CA ILE A 74 -13.73 1.70 12.88
C ILE A 74 -13.13 0.90 14.04
N SER A 75 -13.31 -0.42 13.99
CA SER A 75 -12.67 -1.34 14.92
C SER A 75 -11.15 -1.26 14.76
N PHE A 76 -10.47 -0.95 15.86
CA PHE A 76 -9.00 -0.82 15.90
C PHE A 76 -8.31 -2.08 15.40
N LYS A 77 -8.81 -3.27 15.80
CA LYS A 77 -8.27 -4.56 15.36
C LYS A 77 -8.28 -4.70 13.82
N LYS A 78 -9.39 -4.34 13.17
CA LYS A 78 -9.52 -4.45 11.70
C LYS A 78 -8.59 -3.47 10.98
N PHE A 79 -8.52 -2.23 11.49
CA PHE A 79 -7.61 -1.23 10.96
C PHE A 79 -6.15 -1.68 11.11
N PHE A 80 -5.75 -2.11 12.29
CA PHE A 80 -4.37 -2.52 12.58
C PHE A 80 -3.94 -3.71 11.74
N ILE A 81 -4.78 -4.73 11.58
CA ILE A 81 -4.49 -5.87 10.70
C ILE A 81 -4.29 -5.40 9.26
N HIS A 82 -5.18 -4.57 8.72
CA HIS A 82 -5.02 -4.04 7.36
C HIS A 82 -3.73 -3.22 7.21
N PHE A 83 -3.47 -2.34 8.17
CA PHE A 83 -2.29 -1.49 8.20
C PHE A 83 -1.00 -2.30 8.26
N ALA A 84 -0.91 -3.28 9.16
CA ALA A 84 0.25 -4.16 9.32
C ALA A 84 0.53 -5.03 8.08
N LEU A 85 -0.51 -5.47 7.37
CA LEU A 85 -0.35 -6.22 6.12
C LEU A 85 0.09 -5.33 4.94
N THR A 86 -0.21 -4.03 5.02
CA THR A 86 0.04 -3.07 3.93
C THR A 86 1.41 -2.41 4.03
N ILE A 87 1.79 -1.91 5.22
CA ILE A 87 3.02 -1.12 5.42
C ILE A 87 4.27 -1.79 4.86
N PRO A 88 4.58 -3.06 5.17
CA PRO A 88 5.88 -3.61 4.82
C PRO A 88 6.13 -3.61 3.31
N SER A 89 5.09 -3.87 2.52
CA SER A 89 5.17 -3.86 1.05
C SER A 89 5.35 -2.45 0.47
N VAL A 90 4.91 -1.41 1.18
CA VAL A 90 5.09 -0.01 0.77
C VAL A 90 6.54 0.44 0.96
N PHE A 91 7.21 0.00 2.02
CA PHE A 91 8.57 0.44 2.34
C PHE A 91 9.69 -0.45 1.76
N ILE A 92 9.36 -1.66 1.27
CA ILE A 92 10.39 -2.59 0.79
C ILE A 92 11.09 -2.14 -0.49
N GLY A 93 10.50 -1.21 -1.25
CA GLY A 93 11.15 -0.64 -2.43
C GLY A 93 12.40 0.20 -2.12
N ARG A 94 12.64 0.55 -0.85
CA ARG A 94 13.74 1.45 -0.45
C ARG A 94 14.72 0.85 0.52
N ILE A 95 14.27 -0.05 1.40
CA ILE A 95 15.22 -0.77 2.25
C ILE A 95 16.04 -1.62 1.31
N SER A 96 17.33 -1.33 1.16
CA SER A 96 18.19 -2.24 0.43
C SER A 96 18.21 -3.52 1.28
N LEU A 97 17.37 -4.47 0.91
CA LEU A 97 17.35 -5.79 1.54
C LEU A 97 18.75 -6.43 1.39
N TYR A 98 19.51 -5.95 0.40
CA TYR A 98 20.93 -6.14 0.27
C TYR A 98 21.69 -5.75 1.55
N GLU A 99 21.60 -4.53 2.09
CA GLU A 99 22.33 -4.10 3.30
C GLU A 99 21.86 -4.82 4.58
N LEU A 100 20.60 -5.27 4.63
CA LEU A 100 20.04 -5.97 5.81
C LEU A 100 20.57 -7.40 5.99
N VAL A 101 21.13 -8.02 4.95
CA VAL A 101 21.61 -9.39 5.01
C VAL A 101 23.14 -9.40 4.89
N PRO A 102 23.87 -9.31 6.02
CA PRO A 102 25.32 -9.37 6.02
C PRO A 102 25.77 -10.82 5.81
N PHE A 103 26.15 -11.17 4.59
CA PHE A 103 26.86 -12.42 4.33
C PHE A 103 28.36 -12.16 4.26
N GLY A 104 29.12 -12.86 5.10
CA GLY A 104 30.58 -12.83 5.06
C GLY A 104 31.09 -13.47 3.77
N SER A 105 31.96 -12.74 3.07
CA SER A 105 32.63 -13.08 1.79
C SER A 105 31.76 -13.10 0.52
N LEU A 106 32.21 -12.35 -0.49
CA LEU A 106 31.67 -12.26 -1.85
C LEU A 106 32.05 -13.50 -2.68
N THR A 107 31.60 -14.68 -2.26
CA THR A 107 31.62 -15.86 -3.15
C THR A 107 30.41 -15.80 -4.09
N PRO A 108 30.53 -16.29 -5.35
CA PRO A 108 29.41 -16.28 -6.32
C PRO A 108 28.16 -17.00 -5.80
N GLU A 109 28.35 -18.03 -4.98
CA GLU A 109 27.30 -18.83 -4.35
C GLU A 109 26.51 -18.01 -3.31
N ASN A 110 27.21 -17.27 -2.44
CA ASN A 110 26.59 -16.39 -1.45
C ASN A 110 25.83 -15.22 -2.12
N PHE A 111 26.33 -14.72 -3.25
CA PHE A 111 25.65 -13.68 -4.02
C PHE A 111 24.32 -14.16 -4.61
N THR A 112 24.31 -15.37 -5.17
CA THR A 112 23.10 -15.99 -5.73
C THR A 112 22.06 -16.24 -4.64
N ASN A 113 22.47 -16.78 -3.50
CA ASN A 113 21.60 -16.99 -2.33
C ASN A 113 21.02 -15.66 -1.80
N ARG A 114 21.81 -14.58 -1.79
CA ARG A 114 21.34 -13.25 -1.39
C ARG A 114 20.23 -12.73 -2.29
N ILE A 115 20.40 -12.83 -3.62
CA ILE A 115 19.35 -12.44 -4.57
C ILE A 115 18.09 -13.28 -4.32
N GLN A 116 18.22 -14.59 -4.16
CA GLN A 116 17.08 -15.48 -3.95
C GLN A 116 16.28 -15.11 -2.69
N ILE A 117 16.96 -14.89 -1.55
CA ILE A 117 16.30 -14.49 -0.30
C ILE A 117 15.56 -13.16 -0.47
N ILE A 118 16.19 -12.16 -1.10
CA ILE A 118 15.62 -10.84 -1.33
C ILE A 118 14.37 -10.92 -2.21
N VAL A 119 14.44 -11.70 -3.29
CA VAL A 119 13.32 -11.93 -4.20
C VAL A 119 12.18 -12.65 -3.46
N THR A 120 12.48 -13.69 -2.68
CA THR A 120 11.47 -14.41 -1.89
C THR A 120 10.78 -13.50 -0.88
N ILE A 121 11.52 -12.70 -0.11
CA ILE A 121 10.95 -11.74 0.86
C ILE A 121 10.04 -10.74 0.14
N THR A 122 10.49 -10.22 -1.01
CA THR A 122 9.72 -9.26 -1.80
C THR A 122 8.41 -9.86 -2.30
N ILE A 123 8.44 -11.10 -2.80
CA ILE A 123 7.24 -11.83 -3.23
C ILE A 123 6.29 -12.04 -2.05
N CYS A 124 6.79 -12.54 -0.91
CA CYS A 124 5.98 -12.75 0.29
C CYS A 124 5.27 -11.47 0.74
N LEU A 125 5.96 -10.33 0.73
CA LEU A 125 5.39 -9.06 1.16
C LEU A 125 4.40 -8.47 0.16
N ASN A 126 4.61 -8.68 -1.14
CA ASN A 126 3.60 -8.33 -2.15
C ASN A 126 2.33 -9.18 -1.99
N ILE A 127 2.46 -10.48 -1.73
CA ILE A 127 1.31 -11.35 -1.44
C ILE A 127 0.56 -10.85 -0.20
N LEU A 128 1.31 -10.52 0.87
CA LEU A 128 0.75 -10.00 2.11
C LEU A 128 -0.06 -8.71 1.89
N PHE A 129 0.47 -7.80 1.05
CA PHE A 129 -0.21 -6.57 0.66
C PHE A 129 -1.55 -6.85 -0.01
N PHE A 130 -1.59 -7.73 -1.02
CA PHE A 130 -2.83 -8.06 -1.72
C PHE A 130 -3.84 -8.77 -0.81
N ILE A 131 -3.39 -9.65 0.09
CA ILE A 131 -4.25 -10.24 1.12
C ILE A 131 -4.87 -9.14 2.00
N GLY A 132 -4.06 -8.15 2.41
CA GLY A 132 -4.52 -6.98 3.13
C GLY A 132 -5.65 -6.25 2.39
N GLN A 133 -5.45 -5.97 1.09
CA GLN A 133 -6.46 -5.30 0.26
C GLN A 133 -7.76 -6.11 0.16
N ILE A 134 -7.68 -7.44 -0.02
CA ILE A 134 -8.85 -8.33 -0.10
C ILE A 134 -9.62 -8.35 1.22
N ILE A 135 -8.92 -8.46 2.36
CA ILE A 135 -9.55 -8.45 3.69
C ILE A 135 -10.28 -7.12 3.92
N PHE A 136 -9.65 -6.00 3.57
CA PHE A 136 -10.26 -4.68 3.68
C PHE A 136 -11.48 -4.53 2.76
N TRP A 137 -11.41 -5.02 1.53
CA TRP A 137 -12.53 -4.98 0.59
C TRP A 137 -13.77 -5.71 1.14
N LYS A 138 -13.60 -6.91 1.69
CA LYS A 138 -14.68 -7.66 2.35
C LYS A 138 -15.29 -6.86 3.51
N PHE A 139 -14.45 -6.21 4.32
CA PHE A 139 -14.90 -5.36 5.42
C PHE A 139 -15.72 -4.16 4.92
N TYR A 140 -15.23 -3.48 3.87
CA TYR A 140 -15.91 -2.34 3.26
C TYR A 140 -17.30 -2.71 2.74
N LEU A 141 -17.42 -3.81 1.98
CA LEU A 141 -18.70 -4.26 1.42
C LEU A 141 -19.72 -4.58 2.51
N LYS A 142 -19.29 -5.23 3.60
CA LYS A 142 -20.16 -5.53 4.74
C LYS A 142 -20.69 -4.25 5.41
N ALA A 143 -19.80 -3.28 5.65
CA ALA A 143 -20.19 -2.00 6.24
C ALA A 143 -21.18 -1.23 5.34
N LYS A 144 -20.94 -1.20 4.03
CA LYS A 144 -21.82 -0.55 3.06
C LYS A 144 -23.20 -1.21 2.99
N SER A 145 -23.25 -2.55 2.98
CA SER A 145 -24.51 -3.30 2.92
C SER A 145 -25.38 -3.04 4.15
N ASN A 146 -24.79 -3.07 5.35
CA ASN A 146 -25.49 -2.78 6.59
C ASN A 146 -26.08 -1.36 6.59
N PHE A 147 -25.32 -0.37 6.13
CA PHE A 147 -25.79 1.01 6.01
C PHE A 147 -26.99 1.14 5.05
N LEU A 148 -26.93 0.47 3.89
CA LEU A 148 -28.04 0.49 2.93
C LEU A 148 -29.30 -0.17 3.50
N LYS A 149 -29.15 -1.23 4.30
CA LYS A 149 -30.29 -1.88 4.97
C LYS A 149 -30.97 -0.94 5.96
N LEU A 150 -30.18 -0.30 6.85
CA LEU A 150 -30.69 0.68 7.82
C LEU A 150 -31.38 1.87 7.14
N LYS A 151 -30.82 2.35 6.03
CA LYS A 151 -31.42 3.45 5.26
C LYS A 151 -32.79 3.08 4.69
N ARG A 152 -32.99 1.83 4.24
CA ARG A 152 -34.29 1.36 3.73
C ARG A 152 -35.31 1.20 4.85
N GLU A 153 -34.91 0.64 5.99
CA GLU A 153 -35.79 0.47 7.16
C GLU A 153 -36.32 1.83 7.64
N ASN A 154 -35.45 2.85 7.74
CA ASN A 154 -35.87 4.19 8.14
C ASN A 154 -36.82 4.86 7.13
N PHE A 155 -36.69 4.58 5.83
CA PHE A 155 -37.57 5.13 4.80
C PHE A 155 -38.96 4.49 4.80
N ASN A 156 -39.06 3.22 5.14
CA ASN A 156 -40.34 2.51 5.24
C ASN A 156 -41.15 2.88 6.49
N ILE A 157 -40.53 3.46 7.52
CA ILE A 157 -41.23 3.91 8.75
C ILE A 157 -41.82 5.31 8.57
N SER A 158 -41.33 6.09 7.60
CA SER A 158 -41.75 7.49 7.35
C SER A 158 -42.87 7.65 6.32
N ASN A 159 -43.31 6.57 5.67
CA ASN A 159 -44.42 6.53 4.71
C ASN A 159 -45.59 5.75 5.30
#